data_AF-A0A916ZGU3-F1
#
_entry.id   AF-A0A916ZGU3-F1
#
_cell.length_a   1.000
_cell.length_b   1.000
_cell.length_c   1.000
_cell.angle_alpha   90.00
_cell.angle_beta   90.00
_cell.angle_gamma   90.00
#
_symmetry.space_group_name_H-M   'P 1'
#
loop_
_entity.id
_entity.type
_entity.pdbx_description
1 polymer ?
#
loop_
_entity_poly.entity_id
_entity_poly.type
_entity_poly.pdbx_seq_one_letter_code
_entity_poly.pdbx_strand_id
1 'polypeptide(L)' 'MTETGLDLAAAVNETCPWSGKPVAPDSLTLYKGAVVGFCNPGCRDKFQTAVEHFEAALDRSKTHG' A
#
# COMPACT_ATOMS: atom_id res chain seq x y z
N MET A 1 -12.60 19.59 8.80
CA MET A 1 -11.72 19.52 7.62
C MET A 1 -10.67 18.47 7.92
N THR A 2 -10.93 17.20 7.62
CA THR A 2 -9.88 16.18 7.62
C THR A 2 -9.74 15.81 6.16
N GLU A 3 -8.81 16.47 5.48
CA GLU A 3 -8.39 16.03 4.16
C GLU A 3 -7.94 14.58 4.34
N THR A 4 -8.59 13.67 3.62
CA THR A 4 -8.15 12.28 3.46
C THR A 4 -6.92 12.28 2.57
N GLY A 5 -5.87 12.98 3.01
CA GLY A 5 -4.53 12.91 2.47
C GLY A 5 -3.88 11.64 2.97
N LEU A 6 -2.94 11.12 2.18
CA LEU A 6 -2.04 10.09 2.66
C LEU A 6 -1.16 10.71 3.75
N ASP A 7 -1.61 10.64 5.00
CA ASP A 7 -0.89 11.14 6.17
C ASP A 7 -0.14 10.00 6.86
N LEU A 8 1.08 10.29 7.31
CA LEU A 8 1.91 9.32 8.02
C LEU A 8 1.23 8.83 9.32
N ALA A 9 0.52 9.72 10.00
CA ALA A 9 -0.23 9.39 11.21
C ALA A 9 -1.44 8.48 10.96
N ALA A 10 -1.94 8.43 9.72
CA ALA A 10 -3.02 7.53 9.33
C ALA A 10 -2.50 6.15 8.89
N ALA A 11 -1.18 6.00 8.69
CA ALA A 11 -0.59 4.74 8.27
C ALA A 11 -0.78 3.66 9.35
N VAL A 12 -1.30 2.51 8.96
CA VAL A 12 -1.53 1.37 9.86
C VAL A 12 -0.24 0.69 10.33
N ASN A 13 0.90 1.07 9.75
CA ASN A 13 2.19 0.47 10.03
C ASN A 13 3.28 1.55 10.22
N GLU A 14 4.15 1.31 11.20
CA GLU A 14 5.27 2.22 11.53
C GLU A 14 6.56 1.87 10.77
N THR A 15 6.68 0.61 10.33
CA THR A 15 7.87 0.11 9.63
C THR A 15 7.51 -0.49 8.28
N CYS A 16 8.42 -0.33 7.31
CA CYS A 16 8.32 -0.89 5.98
C CYS A 16 8.39 -2.42 6.02
N PRO A 17 7.40 -3.14 5.47
CA PRO A 17 7.37 -4.61 5.50
C PRO A 17 8.50 -5.27 4.69
N TRP A 18 9.14 -4.54 3.77
CA TRP A 18 10.22 -5.06 2.94
C TRP A 18 11.59 -5.03 3.63
N SER A 19 11.84 -4.00 4.46
CA SER A 19 13.18 -3.69 4.95
C SER A 19 13.28 -3.48 6.46
N GLY A 20 12.14 -3.34 7.16
CA GLY A 20 12.08 -3.01 8.58
C GLY A 20 12.41 -1.55 8.91
N LYS A 21 12.78 -0.72 7.94
CA LYS A 21 13.04 0.71 8.16
C LYS A 21 11.74 1.49 8.45
N PRO A 22 11.81 2.63 9.15
CA PRO A 22 10.64 3.48 9.36
C PRO A 22 9.95 3.88 8.04
N VAL A 23 8.63 4.04 8.11
CA VAL A 23 7.86 4.57 6.97
C VAL A 23 8.13 6.05 6.73
N ALA A 24 8.04 6.48 5.48
CA ALA A 24 8.25 7.85 5.05
C ALA A 24 6.94 8.47 4.51
N PRO A 25 6.68 9.76 4.77
CA PRO A 25 5.42 10.42 4.39
C PRO A 25 5.22 10.55 2.88
N ASP A 26 6.29 10.54 2.09
CA ASP A 26 6.26 10.55 0.62
C ASP A 26 5.99 9.16 0.00
N SER A 27 5.92 8.14 0.85
CA SER A 27 5.97 6.72 0.49
C SER A 27 4.74 5.97 1.01
N LEU A 28 3.59 6.63 0.97
CA LEU A 28 2.31 6.12 1.46
C LEU A 28 1.40 5.71 0.29
N THR A 29 0.50 4.76 0.53
CA THR A 29 -0.56 4.36 -0.43
C THR A 29 -1.81 3.92 0.30
N LEU A 30 -2.95 3.87 -0.41
CA LEU A 30 -4.20 3.36 0.11
C LEU A 30 -4.37 1.90 -0.32
N TYR A 31 -4.57 1.00 0.65
CA TYR A 31 -4.82 -0.41 0.40
C TYR A 31 -6.04 -0.87 1.20
N LYS A 32 -7.07 -1.38 0.50
CA LYS A 32 -8.33 -1.83 1.12
C LYS A 32 -8.96 -0.82 2.10
N GLY A 33 -8.85 0.47 1.79
CA GLY A 33 -9.39 1.55 2.62
C GLY A 33 -8.50 1.97 3.80
N ALA A 34 -7.33 1.36 3.98
CA ALA A 34 -6.34 1.73 4.99
C ALA A 34 -5.12 2.40 4.36
N VAL A 35 -4.53 3.38 5.04
CA VAL A 35 -3.25 3.97 4.61
C VAL A 35 -2.12 3.03 5.04
N VAL A 36 -1.24 2.69 4.11
CA VAL A 36 -0.07 1.83 4.32
C VAL A 36 1.18 2.60 3.92
N GLY A 37 2.20 2.57 4.78
CA GLY A 37 3.45 3.28 4.55
C GLY A 37 4.64 2.39 4.19
N PHE A 38 5.60 2.97 3.48
CA PHE A 38 6.84 2.33 3.05
C PHE A 38 8.05 3.24 3.34
N CYS A 39 9.25 2.68 3.35
CA CYS A 39 10.46 3.44 3.63
C CYS A 39 10.96 4.30 2.45
N ASN A 40 10.43 4.09 1.25
CA ASN A 40 10.72 4.87 0.04
C ASN A 40 9.65 4.58 -1.03
N PRO A 41 9.55 5.42 -2.08
CA PRO A 41 8.58 5.22 -3.16
C PRO A 41 8.77 3.90 -3.91
N GLY A 42 10.01 3.43 -4.08
CA GLY A 42 10.27 2.15 -4.77
C GLY A 42 9.69 0.93 -4.06
N CYS A 43 9.66 0.92 -2.73
CA CYS A 43 8.99 -0.11 -1.94
C CYS A 43 7.46 -0.03 -2.04
N ARG A 44 6.92 1.19 -2.09
CA ARG A 44 5.49 1.44 -2.31
C ARG A 44 5.06 0.93 -3.69
N ASP A 45 5.79 1.30 -4.74
CA ASP A 45 5.44 0.98 -6.12
C ASP A 45 5.50 -0.54 -6.35
N LYS A 46 6.52 -1.22 -5.80
CA LYS A 46 6.60 -2.70 -5.80
C LYS A 46 5.37 -3.35 -5.18
N PHE A 47 4.88 -2.79 -4.07
CA PHE A 47 3.67 -3.28 -3.41
C PHE A 47 2.43 -3.04 -4.29
N GLN A 48 2.27 -1.85 -4.86
CA GLN A 48 1.13 -1.54 -5.74
C GLN A 48 1.09 -2.48 -6.95
N THR A 49 2.22 -2.68 -7.63
CA THR A 49 2.32 -3.63 -8.74
C THR A 49 1.94 -5.06 -8.30
N ALA A 50 2.44 -5.51 -7.14
CA ALA A 50 2.07 -6.83 -6.63
C ALA A 50 0.57 -6.97 -6.37
N VAL A 51 -0.06 -5.94 -5.78
CA VAL A 51 -1.51 -5.89 -5.53
C VAL A 51 -2.27 -5.97 -6.85
N GLU A 52 -1.92 -5.17 -7.85
CA GLU A 52 -2.55 -5.20 -9.18
C GLU A 52 -2.47 -6.58 -9.83
N HIS A 53 -1.30 -7.23 -9.78
CA HIS A 53 -1.13 -8.57 -10.32
C HIS A 53 -2.02 -9.60 -9.61
N PHE A 54 -2.12 -9.55 -8.29
CA PHE A 54 -2.96 -10.46 -7.53
C PHE A 54 -4.45 -10.18 -7.74
N GLU A 55 -4.88 -8.93 -7.75
CA GLU A 55 -6.26 -8.55 -8.00
C GLU A 55 -6.71 -9.00 -9.40
N ALA A 56 -5.88 -8.75 -10.42
CA ALA A 56 -6.14 -9.24 -11.77
C ALA A 56 -6.21 -10.77 -11.84
N ALA A 57 -5.39 -11.49 -11.06
CA ALA A 57 -5.45 -12.95 -11.01
C ALA A 57 -6.73 -13.46 -10.31
N LEU A 58 -7.12 -12.82 -9.21
CA LEU A 58 -8.34 -13.16 -8.47
C LEU A 58 -9.60 -12.85 -9.27
N ASP A 59 -9.63 -11.75 -10.02
CA ASP A 59 -10.75 -11.41 -10.91
C ASP A 59 -10.95 -12.48 -11.99
N ARG A 60 -9.88 -12.88 -12.68
CA ARG A 60 -9.91 -13.98 -13.65
C ARG A 60 -10.38 -15.30 -13.04
N SER A 61 -10.00 -15.58 -11.79
CA SER A 61 -10.43 -16.81 -11.08
C SER A 61 -11.91 -16.80 -10.73
N LYS A 62 -12.53 -15.63 -10.52
CA LYS A 62 -13.97 -15.52 -10.22
C LYS A 62 -14.85 -15.72 -11.46
N THR A 63 -14.33 -15.42 -12.65
CA THR A 63 -15.05 -15.56 -13.92
C THR A 63 -15.22 -17.01 -14.40
N HIS A 64 -14.49 -17.97 -13.81
CA HIS A 64 -14.65 -19.41 -14.09
C HIS A 64 -15.54 -20.13 -13.07
N GLY A 65 -16.22 -19.40 -12.17
CA GLY A 65 -17.16 -19.94 -11.18
C GLY A 65 -18.60 -19.95 -11.66
#